data_AF-A0A2W5VIN2-F1
#
_entry.id   AF-A0A2W5VIN2-F1
#
_cell.length_a   1.000
_cell.length_b   1.000
_cell.length_c   1.000
_cell.angle_alpha   90.00
_cell.angle_beta   90.00
_cell.angle_gamma   90.00
#
_symmetry.space_group_name_H-M   'P 1'
#
loop_
_entity.id
_entity.type
_entity.pdbx_description
1 polymer ?
#
loop_
_entity_poly.entity_id
_entity_poly.type
_entity_poly.pdbx_seq_one_letter_code
_entity_poly.pdbx_strand_id
1 'polypeptide(L)'
;MAPGALRAAVAAAVLLPLLGASSHFGSSTVYVTNALGRDVHVTIGTEAIDVRANSKRKVELRSNDDVHVRATIDGELLEAFDAELGGASVDAVYNVGQSTPLLQWTALYGYPASAKSPEKPIGAPRWYITREDHVFEQPPSSVQTKGGGATRTVLEADLTARSGFALVSDEQERRAMLRSHLRFDPTNSPAYRRWAEDADEEALGILVQRADQRPDVMLEMLLQRMLPEPARAERCRTHADGLARAPTDEVLVYLAYRCAPEAEQRAQIRSLSQQHPKNAWLMYDAAEALAARGEWKESFELWKQVSEAPALAAWSESAGLDMLRTARAAAAAKFPTPSWLADLSSPAVAYIHDIEGPAKDNEHTIMRHYRMIDTGDLEGLTGSSELEQLPPASQEPFLLLAGGSEGAVASLQRIALGTQPDPHSFWIGAALASRRGEDVERWLAAYPRHPEFIAKVRQAIDGKALSRDPGLLDELAKDEELWERGVLYGCGVIVLGKDAPAKWRHDVKTLLFTIERPYFR
;
A
#
# COMPACT_ATOMS: atom_id res chain seq x y z
N MET A 1 -76.51 38.53 0.31
CA MET A 1 -75.33 37.68 0.03
C MET A 1 -74.80 37.18 1.35
N ALA A 2 -74.85 35.86 1.57
CA ALA A 2 -74.72 35.27 2.89
C ALA A 2 -73.25 35.15 3.35
N PRO A 3 -72.96 35.36 4.65
CA PRO A 3 -71.61 35.25 5.23
C PRO A 3 -70.98 33.84 5.13
N GLY A 4 -71.71 32.83 4.66
CA GLY A 4 -71.20 31.48 4.39
C GLY A 4 -70.34 31.37 3.13
N ALA A 5 -70.58 32.17 2.09
CA ALA A 5 -69.84 32.08 0.83
C ALA A 5 -68.40 32.64 0.94
N LEU A 6 -68.20 33.66 1.79
CA LEU A 6 -66.87 34.25 2.01
C LEU A 6 -65.97 33.35 2.86
N ARG A 7 -66.53 32.60 3.83
CA ARG A 7 -65.77 31.66 4.66
C ARG A 7 -65.35 30.40 3.89
N ALA A 8 -66.18 29.93 2.96
CA ALA A 8 -65.81 28.82 2.07
C ALA A 8 -64.69 29.20 1.09
N ALA A 9 -64.70 30.43 0.57
CA ALA A 9 -63.64 30.92 -0.32
C ALA A 9 -62.29 31.11 0.39
N VAL A 10 -62.30 31.60 1.65
CA VAL A 10 -61.08 31.75 2.46
C VAL A 10 -60.54 30.38 2.90
N ALA A 11 -61.41 29.42 3.25
CA ALA A 11 -60.98 28.06 3.56
C ALA A 11 -60.36 27.35 2.34
N ALA A 12 -60.94 27.51 1.14
CA ALA A 12 -60.38 26.97 -0.09
C ALA A 12 -59.05 27.66 -0.48
N ALA A 13 -58.93 28.98 -0.31
CA ALA A 13 -57.71 29.72 -0.63
C ALA A 13 -56.54 29.47 0.32
N VAL A 14 -56.79 29.00 1.55
CA VAL A 14 -55.76 28.58 2.50
C VAL A 14 -55.40 27.10 2.33
N LEU A 15 -56.38 26.24 2.02
CA LEU A 15 -56.14 24.79 1.88
C LEU A 15 -55.61 24.38 0.51
N LEU A 16 -55.93 25.09 -0.58
CA LEU A 16 -55.44 24.76 -1.92
C LEU A 16 -53.90 24.92 -2.09
N PRO A 17 -53.23 25.95 -1.52
CA PRO A 17 -51.77 26.02 -1.52
C PRO A 17 -51.13 24.93 -0.64
N LEU A 18 -51.78 24.52 0.45
CA LEU A 18 -51.32 23.43 1.33
C LEU A 18 -51.47 22.04 0.68
N LEU A 19 -52.46 21.86 -0.21
CA LEU A 19 -52.66 20.64 -1.00
C LEU A 19 -51.87 20.65 -2.34
N GLY A 20 -51.47 21.83 -2.83
CA GLY A 20 -50.62 22.00 -4.00
C GLY A 20 -49.11 21.97 -3.69
N ALA A 21 -48.73 22.33 -2.45
CA ALA A 21 -47.37 22.18 -1.94
C ALA A 21 -47.11 20.81 -1.30
N SER A 22 -48.11 19.93 -1.22
CA SER A 22 -47.96 18.58 -0.65
C SER A 22 -47.45 17.53 -1.64
N SER A 23 -47.17 17.87 -2.89
CA SER A 23 -46.59 16.95 -3.88
C SER A 23 -45.05 16.93 -3.90
N HIS A 24 -44.40 17.58 -2.94
CA HIS A 24 -42.93 17.53 -2.74
C HIS A 24 -42.55 16.94 -1.37
N PHE A 25 -43.41 16.09 -0.78
CA PHE A 25 -43.06 15.37 0.43
C PHE A 25 -42.30 14.08 0.11
N GLY A 26 -40.98 14.17 0.34
CA GLY A 26 -40.05 13.06 0.49
C GLY A 26 -39.24 12.74 -0.75
N SER A 27 -38.14 13.47 -0.95
CA SER A 27 -37.05 13.01 -1.80
C SER A 27 -36.08 12.20 -0.95
N SER A 28 -35.69 11.02 -1.42
CA SER A 28 -34.62 10.23 -0.81
C SER A 28 -33.28 10.66 -1.39
N THR A 29 -32.22 10.69 -0.57
CA THR A 29 -30.87 10.99 -1.05
C THR A 29 -30.07 9.71 -1.18
N VAL A 30 -29.39 9.51 -2.31
CA VAL A 30 -28.37 8.47 -2.44
C VAL A 30 -26.99 9.10 -2.59
N TYR A 31 -26.10 8.76 -1.68
CA TYR A 31 -24.68 9.09 -1.73
C TYR A 31 -23.94 7.95 -2.44
N VAL A 32 -23.47 8.19 -3.65
CA VAL A 32 -22.73 7.21 -4.44
C VAL A 32 -21.23 7.41 -4.23
N THR A 33 -20.51 6.37 -3.82
CA THR A 33 -19.05 6.37 -3.66
C THR A 33 -18.39 5.45 -4.67
N ASN A 34 -17.29 5.93 -5.26
CA ASN A 34 -16.44 5.17 -6.17
C ASN A 34 -14.98 5.28 -5.71
N ALA A 35 -14.46 4.22 -5.11
CA ALA A 35 -13.04 4.12 -4.75
C ALA A 35 -12.21 3.33 -5.76
N LEU A 36 -12.79 2.97 -6.91
CA LEU A 36 -12.03 2.41 -8.01
C LEU A 36 -11.21 3.51 -8.68
N GLY A 37 -10.08 3.11 -9.26
CA GLY A 37 -9.19 3.97 -10.06
C GLY A 37 -9.75 4.35 -11.43
N ARG A 38 -11.06 4.17 -11.67
CA ARG A 38 -11.73 4.42 -12.95
C ARG A 38 -13.06 5.13 -12.73
N ASP A 39 -13.46 5.95 -13.70
CA ASP A 39 -14.78 6.58 -13.71
C ASP A 39 -15.87 5.52 -13.94
N VAL A 40 -17.00 5.68 -13.24
CA VAL A 40 -18.13 4.76 -13.28
C VAL A 40 -19.39 5.52 -13.67
N HIS A 41 -20.10 4.99 -14.66
CA HIS A 41 -21.43 5.44 -15.00
C HIS A 41 -22.46 4.66 -14.18
N VAL A 42 -23.29 5.38 -13.42
CA VAL A 42 -24.27 4.79 -12.50
C VAL A 42 -25.67 5.26 -12.88
N THR A 43 -26.59 4.31 -13.00
CA THR A 43 -28.03 4.55 -13.12
C THR A 43 -28.73 4.07 -11.85
N ILE A 44 -29.56 4.92 -11.24
CA ILE A 44 -30.38 4.61 -10.06
C ILE A 44 -31.82 4.99 -10.39
N GLY A 45 -32.67 3.99 -10.66
CA GLY A 45 -34.01 4.22 -11.19
C GLY A 45 -33.93 4.95 -12.54
N THR A 46 -34.45 6.17 -12.60
CA THR A 46 -34.42 7.02 -13.80
C THR A 46 -33.25 7.99 -13.85
N GLU A 47 -32.50 8.13 -12.75
CA GLU A 47 -31.38 9.07 -12.67
C GLU A 47 -30.09 8.40 -13.15
N ALA A 48 -29.30 9.11 -13.97
CA ALA A 48 -28.01 8.64 -14.46
C ALA A 48 -26.93 9.67 -14.14
N ILE A 49 -25.82 9.23 -13.57
CA ILE A 49 -24.72 10.09 -13.14
C ILE A 49 -23.36 9.43 -13.42
N ASP A 50 -22.36 10.27 -13.70
CA ASP A 50 -20.96 9.85 -13.73
C ASP A 50 -20.28 10.15 -12.39
N VAL A 51 -19.65 9.12 -11.83
CA VAL A 51 -18.88 9.19 -10.58
C VAL A 51 -17.42 8.99 -10.94
N ARG A 52 -16.59 10.03 -10.76
CA ARG A 52 -15.16 9.96 -11.10
C ARG A 52 -14.42 8.96 -10.23
N ALA A 53 -13.27 8.49 -10.69
CA ALA A 53 -12.34 7.70 -9.89
C ALA A 53 -12.05 8.36 -8.54
N ASN A 54 -11.97 7.55 -7.48
CA ASN A 54 -11.68 7.96 -6.10
C ASN A 54 -12.55 9.16 -5.64
N SER A 55 -13.84 9.15 -5.96
CA SER A 55 -14.75 10.26 -5.71
C SER A 55 -16.12 9.83 -5.23
N LYS A 56 -16.99 10.81 -4.98
CA LYS A 56 -18.34 10.61 -4.50
C LYS A 56 -19.31 11.62 -5.10
N ARG A 57 -20.58 11.25 -5.21
CA ARG A 57 -21.66 12.07 -5.76
C ARG A 57 -22.92 11.90 -4.93
N LYS A 58 -23.69 12.99 -4.81
CA LYS A 58 -25.03 12.97 -4.22
C LYS A 58 -26.06 12.96 -5.35
N VAL A 59 -27.09 12.11 -5.22
CA VAL A 59 -28.24 12.01 -6.12
C VAL A 59 -29.51 12.17 -5.29
N GLU A 60 -30.42 13.02 -5.74
CA GLU A 60 -31.75 13.14 -5.15
C GLU A 60 -32.73 12.32 -5.97
N LEU A 61 -33.38 11.35 -5.34
CA LEU A 61 -34.37 10.50 -5.95
C LEU A 61 -35.77 11.06 -5.67
N ARG A 62 -36.58 11.10 -6.74
CA ARG A 62 -38.00 11.45 -6.67
C ARG A 62 -38.91 10.24 -6.45
N SER A 63 -38.32 9.08 -6.16
CA SER A 63 -39.01 7.82 -5.89
C SER A 63 -38.85 7.44 -4.42
N ASN A 64 -39.92 6.89 -3.84
CA ASN A 64 -39.92 6.26 -2.52
C ASN A 64 -40.03 4.72 -2.61
N ASP A 65 -40.14 4.19 -3.83
CA ASP A 65 -40.17 2.76 -4.12
C ASP A 65 -38.75 2.21 -4.32
N ASP A 66 -38.60 0.89 -4.21
CA ASP A 66 -37.35 0.20 -4.52
C ASP A 66 -36.80 0.61 -5.89
N VAL A 67 -35.48 0.76 -5.98
CA VAL A 67 -34.81 1.27 -7.18
C VAL A 67 -33.88 0.23 -7.79
N HIS A 68 -33.94 0.10 -9.11
CA HIS A 68 -32.93 -0.66 -9.84
C HIS A 68 -31.66 0.18 -9.98
N VAL A 69 -30.54 -0.38 -9.53
CA VAL A 69 -29.20 0.21 -9.64
C VAL A 69 -28.42 -0.57 -10.70
N ARG A 70 -27.77 0.18 -11.60
CA ARG A 70 -26.85 -0.37 -12.61
C ARG A 70 -25.58 0.47 -12.64
N ALA A 71 -24.42 -0.17 -12.61
CA ALA A 71 -23.13 0.49 -12.78
C ALA A 71 -22.32 -0.14 -13.92
N THR A 72 -21.65 0.71 -14.70
CA THR A 72 -20.81 0.28 -15.82
C THR A 72 -19.50 1.06 -15.88
N ILE A 73 -18.44 0.41 -16.34
CA ILE A 73 -17.15 1.02 -16.68
C ILE A 73 -16.90 0.78 -18.16
N ASP A 74 -16.69 1.85 -18.94
CA ASP A 74 -16.56 1.79 -20.41
C ASP A 74 -17.68 1.00 -21.12
N GLY A 75 -18.87 0.93 -20.53
CA GLY A 75 -19.98 0.11 -21.03
C GLY A 75 -19.93 -1.38 -20.66
N GLU A 76 -18.86 -1.88 -20.04
CA GLU A 76 -18.86 -3.19 -19.38
C GLU A 76 -19.69 -3.11 -18.09
N LEU A 77 -20.56 -4.10 -17.88
CA LEU A 77 -21.35 -4.20 -16.66
C LEU A 77 -20.44 -4.47 -15.46
N LEU A 78 -20.43 -3.55 -14.51
CA LEU A 78 -19.80 -3.74 -13.20
C LEU A 78 -20.77 -4.54 -12.31
N GLU A 79 -21.97 -4.02 -12.11
CA GLU A 79 -23.03 -4.68 -11.35
C GLU A 79 -24.42 -4.13 -11.69
N ALA A 80 -25.45 -4.91 -11.37
CA ALA A 80 -26.84 -4.49 -11.38
C ALA A 80 -27.62 -5.21 -10.28
N PHE A 81 -28.49 -4.50 -9.56
CA PHE A 81 -29.29 -5.03 -8.47
C PHE A 81 -30.48 -4.13 -8.15
N ASP A 82 -31.46 -4.66 -7.42
CA ASP A 82 -32.57 -3.87 -6.86
C ASP A 82 -32.24 -3.49 -5.42
N ALA A 83 -32.49 -2.24 -5.06
CA ALA A 83 -32.18 -1.65 -3.76
C ALA A 83 -33.44 -1.17 -3.06
N GLU A 84 -33.61 -1.59 -1.81
CA GLU A 84 -34.74 -1.18 -0.98
C GLU A 84 -34.44 0.19 -0.33
N LEU A 85 -35.30 1.18 -0.58
CA LEU A 85 -35.21 2.50 0.07
C LEU A 85 -35.88 2.50 1.44
N GLY A 86 -36.83 1.60 1.69
CA GLY A 86 -37.45 1.44 3.02
C GLY A 86 -38.37 2.59 3.46
N GLY A 87 -38.77 3.48 2.54
CA GLY A 87 -39.74 4.54 2.80
C GLY A 87 -39.40 5.88 2.16
N ALA A 88 -40.18 6.92 2.51
CA ALA A 88 -39.98 8.28 2.03
C ALA A 88 -38.91 9.03 2.84
N SER A 89 -38.14 9.90 2.18
CA SER A 89 -37.10 10.75 2.79
C SER A 89 -35.96 9.95 3.44
N VAL A 90 -35.48 8.91 2.77
CA VAL A 90 -34.38 8.09 3.29
C VAL A 90 -33.06 8.54 2.68
N ASP A 91 -32.02 8.60 3.51
CA ASP A 91 -30.64 8.74 3.04
C ASP A 91 -29.99 7.36 2.97
N ALA A 92 -29.40 7.05 1.82
CA ALA A 92 -28.73 5.80 1.56
C ALA A 92 -27.35 6.04 0.94
N VAL A 93 -26.47 5.05 1.08
CA VAL A 93 -25.17 5.00 0.42
C VAL A 93 -25.18 3.85 -0.58
N TYR A 94 -24.77 4.15 -1.81
CA TYR A 94 -24.39 3.15 -2.79
C TYR A 94 -22.87 3.13 -2.93
N ASN A 95 -22.27 2.03 -2.49
CA ASN A 95 -20.84 1.79 -2.59
C ASN A 95 -20.55 0.96 -3.84
N VAL A 96 -20.12 1.65 -4.91
CA VAL A 96 -19.89 1.02 -6.21
C VAL A 96 -18.90 -0.14 -6.07
N GLY A 97 -19.33 -1.33 -6.47
CA GLY A 97 -18.55 -2.56 -6.43
C GLY A 97 -18.03 -2.93 -5.05
N GLN A 98 -18.66 -2.44 -3.98
CA GLN A 98 -18.17 -2.61 -2.59
C GLN A 98 -16.71 -2.17 -2.44
N SER A 99 -16.30 -1.11 -3.15
CA SER A 99 -14.89 -0.74 -3.33
C SER A 99 -14.26 0.03 -2.17
N THR A 100 -15.00 0.40 -1.14
CA THR A 100 -14.44 1.15 0.00
C THR A 100 -15.03 0.75 1.34
N PRO A 101 -14.22 0.69 2.40
CA PRO A 101 -14.76 0.59 3.74
C PRO A 101 -15.43 1.90 4.15
N LEU A 102 -16.54 1.77 4.84
CA LEU A 102 -17.27 2.83 5.50
C LEU A 102 -16.94 2.82 7.00
N LEU A 103 -16.78 4.01 7.55
CA LEU A 103 -16.41 4.24 8.94
C LEU A 103 -17.35 5.30 9.54
N GLN A 104 -17.88 5.02 10.72
CA GLN A 104 -18.64 6.00 11.48
C GLN A 104 -17.76 6.56 12.60
N TRP A 105 -17.74 7.88 12.78
CA TRP A 105 -17.12 8.52 13.94
C TRP A 105 -18.00 9.64 14.50
N THR A 106 -17.65 10.14 15.69
CA THR A 106 -18.43 11.19 16.37
C THR A 106 -17.58 12.43 16.57
N ALA A 107 -18.00 13.56 15.99
CA ALA A 107 -17.45 14.87 16.26
C ALA A 107 -17.94 15.35 17.63
N LEU A 108 -17.00 15.76 18.49
CA LEU A 108 -17.25 16.19 19.86
C LEU A 108 -17.01 17.71 19.98
N TYR A 109 -18.02 18.45 20.44
CA TYR A 109 -17.97 19.90 20.64
C TYR A 109 -18.08 20.26 22.11
N GLY A 110 -17.16 21.08 22.62
CA GLY A 110 -17.18 21.51 24.02
C GLY A 110 -16.80 20.42 25.02
N TYR A 111 -16.18 19.33 24.56
CA TYR A 111 -15.59 18.29 25.40
C TYR A 111 -14.07 18.51 25.57
N PRO A 112 -13.45 17.99 26.65
CA PRO A 112 -12.00 18.01 26.80
C PRO A 112 -11.30 17.35 25.61
N ALA A 113 -10.12 17.81 25.22
CA ALA A 113 -9.34 17.22 24.12
C ALA A 113 -8.99 15.74 24.36
N SER A 114 -9.04 15.26 25.60
CA SER A 114 -8.84 13.86 25.97
C SER A 114 -10.08 12.97 25.75
N ALA A 115 -11.25 13.56 25.49
CA ALA A 115 -12.46 12.79 25.18
C ALA A 115 -12.31 12.18 23.78
N LYS A 116 -12.27 10.86 23.71
CA LYS A 116 -12.23 10.10 22.44
C LYS A 116 -13.60 9.51 22.17
N SER A 117 -14.08 9.63 20.92
CA SER A 117 -15.12 8.73 20.41
C SER A 117 -14.42 7.64 19.62
N PRO A 118 -14.60 6.34 19.94
CA PRO A 118 -14.07 5.29 19.10
C PRO A 118 -14.70 5.39 17.72
N GLU A 119 -13.88 5.22 16.69
CA GLU A 119 -14.35 5.01 15.33
C GLU A 119 -15.01 3.62 15.26
N LYS A 120 -16.13 3.53 14.55
CA LYS A 120 -16.91 2.30 14.39
C LYS A 120 -16.83 1.88 12.92
N PRO A 121 -16.07 0.83 12.59
CA PRO A 121 -16.07 0.26 11.25
C PRO A 121 -17.48 -0.24 10.90
N ILE A 122 -17.97 0.13 9.72
CA ILE A 122 -19.25 -0.35 9.18
C ILE A 122 -19.02 -1.55 8.25
N GLY A 123 -17.87 -1.62 7.59
CA GLY A 123 -17.55 -2.62 6.57
C GLY A 123 -17.57 -2.02 5.16
N ALA A 124 -17.71 -2.84 4.13
CA ALA A 124 -17.84 -2.42 2.73
C ALA A 124 -19.19 -2.89 2.14
N PRO A 125 -20.33 -2.45 2.71
CA PRO A 125 -21.65 -2.85 2.23
C PRO A 125 -21.91 -2.24 0.85
N ARG A 126 -22.57 -3.00 -0.03
CA ARG A 126 -22.98 -2.49 -1.36
C ARG A 126 -24.01 -1.37 -1.25
N TRP A 127 -24.98 -1.55 -0.36
CA TRP A 127 -26.05 -0.59 -0.07
C TRP A 127 -26.20 -0.43 1.44
N TYR A 128 -26.24 0.80 1.92
CA TYR A 128 -26.32 1.10 3.35
C TYR A 128 -27.31 2.24 3.61
N ILE A 129 -28.35 1.97 4.40
CA ILE A 129 -29.25 3.03 4.87
C ILE A 129 -28.58 3.77 6.02
N THR A 130 -28.34 5.07 5.83
CA THR A 130 -27.59 5.92 6.74
C THR A 130 -28.53 6.77 7.59
N ARG A 131 -28.12 7.06 8.82
CA ARG A 131 -28.82 7.98 9.75
C ARG A 131 -27.86 8.99 10.39
N GLU A 132 -26.63 9.02 9.89
CA GLU A 132 -25.57 9.88 10.36
C GLU A 132 -25.87 11.34 10.01
N ASP A 133 -25.53 12.26 10.93
CA ASP A 133 -25.82 13.69 10.76
C ASP A 133 -25.11 14.29 9.54
N HIS A 134 -23.93 13.75 9.20
CA HIS A 134 -23.11 14.15 8.07
C HIS A 134 -22.64 12.93 7.30
N VAL A 135 -22.90 12.90 6.00
CA VAL A 135 -22.53 11.78 5.11
C VAL A 135 -21.49 12.26 4.10
N PHE A 136 -20.27 11.76 4.27
CA PHE A 136 -19.10 12.09 3.45
C PHE A 136 -18.75 13.57 3.35
N GLU A 137 -19.12 14.35 4.35
CA GLU A 137 -18.77 15.76 4.48
C GLU A 137 -18.19 16.02 5.86
N GLN A 138 -17.37 17.07 5.95
CA GLN A 138 -16.83 17.47 7.23
C GLN A 138 -17.96 18.10 8.07
N PRO A 139 -18.14 17.68 9.32
CA PRO A 139 -19.06 18.35 10.22
C PRO A 139 -18.57 19.78 10.50
N PRO A 140 -19.43 20.70 10.96
CA PRO A 140 -19.03 22.09 11.19
C PRO A 140 -17.87 22.17 12.20
N SER A 141 -16.95 23.12 12.04
CA SER A 141 -15.82 23.28 12.97
C SER A 141 -16.23 23.77 14.36
N SER A 142 -17.44 24.32 14.51
CA SER A 142 -18.00 24.76 15.78
C SER A 142 -19.54 24.71 15.75
N VAL A 143 -20.16 24.59 16.93
CA VAL A 143 -21.61 24.62 17.12
C VAL A 143 -21.98 25.48 18.31
N GLN A 144 -23.12 26.15 18.26
CA GLN A 144 -23.66 26.90 19.40
C GLN A 144 -24.54 26.00 20.26
N THR A 145 -24.22 25.87 21.55
CA THR A 145 -25.02 25.13 22.54
C THR A 145 -25.48 26.06 23.65
N LYS A 146 -26.67 25.83 24.22
CA LYS A 146 -27.21 26.62 25.36
C LYS A 146 -26.71 26.12 26.72
N GLY A 147 -25.59 25.38 26.74
CA GLY A 147 -25.01 24.71 27.90
C GLY A 147 -24.79 23.21 27.64
N GLY A 148 -23.63 22.69 28.05
CA GLY A 148 -23.19 21.30 27.76
C GLY A 148 -22.45 21.14 26.42
N GLY A 149 -21.79 20.00 26.24
CA GLY A 149 -21.19 19.61 24.96
C GLY A 149 -22.24 19.16 23.93
N ALA A 150 -21.84 19.07 22.66
CA ALA A 150 -22.67 18.53 21.58
C ALA A 150 -21.91 17.50 20.77
N THR A 151 -22.64 16.58 20.14
CA THR A 151 -22.07 15.54 19.28
C THR A 151 -22.70 15.56 17.89
N ARG A 152 -21.94 15.18 16.87
CA ARG A 152 -22.44 14.89 15.52
C ARG A 152 -21.85 13.58 15.04
N THR A 153 -22.68 12.71 14.48
CA THR A 153 -22.24 11.48 13.85
C THR A 153 -21.86 11.75 12.40
N VAL A 154 -20.76 11.15 11.97
CA VAL A 154 -20.19 11.34 10.63
C VAL A 154 -19.97 9.97 10.01
N LEU A 155 -20.45 9.78 8.78
CA LEU A 155 -20.11 8.65 7.95
C LEU A 155 -19.01 9.05 6.96
N GLU A 156 -17.91 8.33 6.98
CA GLU A 156 -16.74 8.51 6.12
C GLU A 156 -16.52 7.30 5.22
N ALA A 157 -15.95 7.55 4.04
CA ALA A 157 -15.49 6.52 3.11
C ALA A 157 -13.99 6.70 2.86
N ASP A 158 -13.22 5.63 3.00
CA ASP A 158 -11.80 5.63 2.67
C ASP A 158 -11.58 5.44 1.16
N LEU A 159 -11.76 6.53 0.41
CA LEU A 159 -11.60 6.53 -1.05
C LEU A 159 -10.15 6.32 -1.51
N THR A 160 -9.20 6.27 -0.58
CA THR A 160 -7.77 6.17 -0.86
C THR A 160 -7.21 4.78 -0.61
N ALA A 161 -8.06 3.84 -0.15
CA ALA A 161 -7.64 2.50 0.27
C ALA A 161 -6.48 2.51 1.29
N ARG A 162 -6.40 3.57 2.11
CA ARG A 162 -5.32 3.73 3.10
C ARG A 162 -5.40 2.68 4.18
N SER A 163 -6.62 2.35 4.59
CA SER A 163 -6.95 1.43 5.68
C SER A 163 -6.98 -0.03 5.21
N GLY A 164 -6.91 -0.28 3.90
CA GLY A 164 -7.00 -1.61 3.31
C GLY A 164 -8.20 -2.40 3.85
N PHE A 165 -7.93 -3.62 4.33
CA PHE A 165 -8.95 -4.49 4.93
C PHE A 165 -9.19 -4.28 6.43
N ALA A 166 -8.43 -3.41 7.10
CA ALA A 166 -8.50 -3.27 8.57
C ALA A 166 -9.89 -2.87 9.07
N LEU A 167 -10.70 -2.22 8.23
CA LEU A 167 -12.05 -1.75 8.54
C LEU A 167 -13.16 -2.69 8.06
N VAL A 168 -12.84 -3.82 7.42
CA VAL A 168 -13.82 -4.76 6.86
C VAL A 168 -13.73 -6.10 7.59
N SER A 169 -14.61 -6.27 8.58
CA SER A 169 -14.65 -7.50 9.39
C SER A 169 -15.40 -8.65 8.71
N ASP A 170 -16.34 -8.35 7.81
CA ASP A 170 -17.07 -9.37 7.06
C ASP A 170 -16.23 -9.93 5.91
N GLU A 171 -16.06 -11.25 5.90
CA GLU A 171 -15.21 -11.93 4.91
C GLU A 171 -15.75 -11.85 3.47
N GLN A 172 -17.08 -11.81 3.31
CA GLN A 172 -17.69 -11.73 1.98
C GLN A 172 -17.53 -10.33 1.41
N GLU A 173 -17.74 -9.29 2.22
CA GLU A 173 -17.47 -7.91 1.85
C GLU A 173 -15.99 -7.70 1.52
N ARG A 174 -15.10 -8.26 2.33
CA ARG A 174 -13.65 -8.19 2.11
C ARG A 174 -13.25 -8.78 0.75
N ARG A 175 -13.74 -9.99 0.44
CA ARG A 175 -13.52 -10.64 -0.86
C ARG A 175 -14.21 -9.92 -2.02
N ALA A 176 -15.39 -9.33 -1.81
CA ALA A 176 -16.05 -8.52 -2.84
C ALA A 176 -15.22 -7.28 -3.19
N MET A 177 -14.76 -6.54 -2.17
CA MET A 177 -13.89 -5.38 -2.33
C MET A 177 -12.60 -5.72 -3.08
N LEU A 178 -11.90 -6.78 -2.65
CA LEU A 178 -10.70 -7.28 -3.30
C LEU A 178 -10.94 -7.60 -4.79
N ARG A 179 -11.98 -8.38 -5.10
CA ARG A 179 -12.31 -8.76 -6.48
C ARG A 179 -12.65 -7.54 -7.34
N SER A 180 -13.32 -6.55 -6.78
CA SER A 180 -13.66 -5.30 -7.47
C SER A 180 -12.41 -4.54 -7.91
N HIS A 181 -11.47 -4.32 -6.98
CA HIS A 181 -10.20 -3.68 -7.30
C HIS A 181 -9.37 -4.50 -8.28
N LEU A 182 -9.22 -5.82 -8.06
CA LEU A 182 -8.46 -6.67 -8.97
C LEU A 182 -9.06 -6.77 -10.36
N ARG A 183 -10.38 -6.59 -10.52
CA ARG A 183 -11.03 -6.62 -11.82
C ARG A 183 -10.94 -5.30 -12.56
N PHE A 184 -11.15 -4.18 -11.86
CA PHE A 184 -11.42 -2.90 -12.51
C PHE A 184 -10.33 -1.84 -12.33
N ASP A 185 -9.46 -1.92 -11.32
CA ASP A 185 -8.46 -0.90 -11.13
C ASP A 185 -7.39 -0.91 -12.25
N PRO A 186 -6.82 0.26 -12.59
CA PRO A 186 -5.67 0.34 -13.47
C PRO A 186 -4.47 -0.39 -12.85
N THR A 187 -3.80 -1.23 -13.63
CA THR A 187 -2.61 -1.97 -13.16
C THR A 187 -1.41 -1.06 -12.91
N ASN A 188 -1.42 0.16 -13.46
CA ASN A 188 -0.44 1.20 -13.19
C ASN A 188 -0.81 2.13 -12.01
N SER A 189 -1.80 1.76 -11.17
CA SER A 189 -2.08 2.44 -9.91
C SER A 189 -1.16 1.91 -8.80
N PRO A 190 -0.58 2.78 -7.94
CA PRO A 190 0.18 2.33 -6.77
C PRO A 190 -0.62 1.40 -5.84
N ALA A 191 -1.94 1.56 -5.76
CA ALA A 191 -2.80 0.73 -4.93
C ALA A 191 -3.02 -0.68 -5.49
N TYR A 192 -2.92 -0.87 -6.81
CA TYR A 192 -3.24 -2.15 -7.47
C TYR A 192 -2.37 -3.30 -6.96
N ARG A 193 -1.06 -3.04 -6.81
CA ARG A 193 -0.12 -4.04 -6.30
C ARG A 193 -0.51 -4.53 -4.91
N ARG A 194 -0.94 -3.62 -4.02
CA ARG A 194 -1.37 -3.97 -2.66
C ARG A 194 -2.54 -4.93 -2.70
N TRP A 195 -3.56 -4.63 -3.51
CA TRP A 195 -4.69 -5.55 -3.69
C TRP A 195 -4.24 -6.91 -4.23
N ALA A 196 -3.34 -6.93 -5.21
CA ALA A 196 -2.88 -8.19 -5.80
C ALA A 196 -2.04 -9.04 -4.84
N GLU A 197 -1.39 -8.43 -3.85
CA GLU A 197 -0.64 -9.15 -2.82
C GLU A 197 -1.54 -9.92 -1.85
N ASP A 198 -2.80 -9.51 -1.71
CA ASP A 198 -3.82 -10.16 -0.88
C ASP A 198 -4.74 -11.11 -1.66
N ALA A 199 -4.44 -11.36 -2.94
CA ALA A 199 -5.25 -12.23 -3.79
C ALA A 199 -5.21 -13.70 -3.32
N ASP A 200 -6.40 -14.25 -3.08
CA ASP A 200 -6.61 -15.69 -2.87
C ASP A 200 -6.68 -16.46 -4.21
N GLU A 201 -6.95 -17.77 -4.15
CA GLU A 201 -7.03 -18.63 -5.33
C GLU A 201 -8.13 -18.19 -6.32
N GLU A 202 -9.27 -17.71 -5.82
CA GLU A 202 -10.36 -17.21 -6.67
C GLU A 202 -9.96 -15.88 -7.35
N ALA A 203 -9.37 -14.98 -6.58
CA ALA A 203 -8.84 -13.70 -7.05
C ALA A 203 -7.70 -13.87 -8.07
N LEU A 204 -6.89 -14.92 -7.94
CA LEU A 204 -5.87 -15.26 -8.95
C LEU A 204 -6.49 -15.54 -10.32
N GLY A 205 -7.67 -16.17 -10.36
CA GLY A 205 -8.43 -16.39 -11.60
C GLY A 205 -8.80 -15.08 -12.32
N ILE A 206 -9.11 -14.02 -11.56
CA ILE A 206 -9.40 -12.69 -12.11
C ILE A 206 -8.14 -12.11 -12.76
N LEU A 207 -6.99 -12.24 -12.09
CA LEU A 207 -5.71 -11.75 -12.62
C LEU A 207 -5.34 -12.46 -13.92
N VAL A 208 -5.48 -13.79 -13.98
CA VAL A 208 -5.26 -14.59 -15.20
C VAL A 208 -6.19 -14.13 -16.31
N GLN A 209 -7.49 -14.00 -16.05
CA GLN A 209 -8.47 -13.58 -17.04
C GLN A 209 -8.15 -12.19 -17.61
N ARG A 210 -7.80 -11.23 -16.73
CA ARG A 210 -7.42 -9.88 -17.17
C ARG A 210 -6.18 -9.90 -18.06
N ALA A 211 -5.18 -10.70 -17.70
CA ALA A 211 -3.92 -10.80 -18.42
C ALA A 211 -4.11 -11.39 -19.81
N ASP A 212 -4.99 -12.40 -19.92
CA ASP A 212 -5.34 -13.03 -21.20
C ASP A 212 -6.12 -12.09 -22.13
N GLN A 213 -6.91 -11.15 -21.57
CA GLN A 213 -7.65 -10.15 -22.35
C GLN A 213 -6.79 -8.96 -22.78
N ARG A 214 -5.93 -8.49 -21.87
CA ARG A 214 -5.08 -7.32 -22.07
C ARG A 214 -3.79 -7.49 -21.28
N PRO A 215 -2.76 -8.13 -21.87
CA PRO A 215 -1.50 -8.34 -21.18
C PRO A 215 -0.82 -6.99 -20.93
N ASP A 216 -0.32 -6.81 -19.72
CA ASP A 216 0.56 -5.71 -19.35
C ASP A 216 1.64 -6.23 -18.39
N VAL A 217 2.75 -5.51 -18.34
CA VAL A 217 3.93 -5.95 -17.58
C VAL A 217 3.61 -6.17 -16.10
N MET A 218 2.82 -5.29 -15.46
CA MET A 218 2.54 -5.41 -14.03
C MET A 218 1.76 -6.66 -13.71
N LEU A 219 0.71 -6.91 -14.48
CA LEU A 219 -0.14 -8.07 -14.27
C LEU A 219 0.60 -9.38 -14.53
N GLU A 220 1.40 -9.43 -15.58
CA GLU A 220 2.19 -10.62 -15.92
C GLU A 220 3.33 -10.86 -14.91
N MET A 221 3.96 -9.80 -14.38
CA MET A 221 4.92 -9.93 -13.27
C MET A 221 4.27 -10.53 -12.01
N LEU A 222 3.05 -10.09 -11.68
CA LEU A 222 2.29 -10.63 -10.55
C LEU A 222 1.99 -12.12 -10.77
N LEU A 223 1.54 -12.50 -11.96
CA LEU A 223 1.25 -13.90 -12.31
C LEU A 223 2.51 -14.78 -12.31
N GLN A 224 3.63 -14.30 -12.86
CA GLN A 224 4.92 -15.00 -12.78
C GLN A 224 5.37 -15.23 -11.32
N ARG A 225 4.98 -14.36 -10.40
CA ARG A 225 5.26 -14.52 -8.97
C ARG A 225 4.28 -15.46 -8.27
N MET A 226 2.99 -15.40 -8.61
CA MET A 226 1.91 -16.02 -7.84
C MET A 226 1.49 -17.39 -8.35
N LEU A 227 1.65 -17.66 -9.65
CA LEU A 227 1.26 -18.94 -10.22
C LEU A 227 2.18 -20.06 -9.69
N PRO A 228 1.61 -21.20 -9.25
CA PRO A 228 2.41 -22.36 -8.91
C PRO A 228 2.98 -23.03 -10.17
N GLU A 229 3.98 -23.90 -9.98
CA GLU A 229 4.36 -24.84 -11.03
C GLU A 229 3.25 -25.90 -11.23
N PRO A 230 2.97 -26.36 -12.47
CA PRO A 230 3.63 -26.01 -13.73
C PRO A 230 3.02 -24.80 -14.48
N ALA A 231 2.00 -24.14 -13.92
CA ALA A 231 1.28 -23.06 -14.58
C ALA A 231 2.18 -21.85 -14.87
N ARG A 232 3.09 -21.53 -13.96
CA ARG A 232 4.11 -20.49 -14.17
C ARG A 232 5.03 -20.80 -15.34
N ALA A 233 5.57 -22.03 -15.43
CA ALA A 233 6.41 -22.44 -16.56
C ALA A 233 5.65 -22.33 -17.90
N GLU A 234 4.36 -22.69 -17.93
CA GLU A 234 3.54 -22.52 -19.14
C GLU A 234 3.33 -21.06 -19.52
N ARG A 235 3.10 -20.18 -18.54
CA ARG A 235 3.03 -18.73 -18.76
C ARG A 235 4.33 -18.20 -19.37
N CYS A 236 5.48 -18.62 -18.83
CA CYS A 236 6.80 -18.27 -19.35
C CYS A 236 7.04 -18.77 -20.78
N ARG A 237 6.63 -20.00 -21.11
CA ARG A 237 6.68 -20.51 -22.49
C ARG A 237 5.83 -19.67 -23.43
N THR A 238 4.63 -19.29 -22.99
CA THR A 238 3.72 -18.46 -23.79
C THR A 238 4.35 -17.10 -24.13
N HIS A 239 5.04 -16.47 -23.18
CA HIS A 239 5.79 -15.23 -23.44
C HIS A 239 6.94 -15.42 -24.43
N ALA A 240 7.73 -16.50 -24.28
CA ALA A 240 8.83 -16.81 -25.19
C ALA A 240 8.34 -17.07 -26.62
N ASP A 241 7.26 -17.85 -26.78
CA ASP A 241 6.63 -18.12 -28.08
C ASP A 241 6.03 -16.85 -28.70
N GLY A 242 5.44 -15.99 -27.85
CA GLY A 242 4.96 -14.66 -28.24
C GLY A 242 6.07 -13.77 -28.76
N LEU A 243 7.18 -13.69 -28.02
CA LEU A 243 8.36 -12.92 -28.41
C LEU A 243 8.98 -13.44 -29.72
N ALA A 244 9.03 -14.77 -29.94
CA ALA A 244 9.50 -15.34 -31.19
C ALA A 244 8.65 -14.90 -32.40
N ARG A 245 7.35 -14.65 -32.20
CA ARG A 245 6.43 -14.13 -33.24
C ARG A 245 6.48 -12.61 -33.36
N ALA A 246 6.77 -11.90 -32.28
CA ALA A 246 6.84 -10.44 -32.23
C ALA A 246 8.12 -9.97 -31.50
N PRO A 247 9.32 -10.07 -32.13
CA PRO A 247 10.60 -9.82 -31.46
C PRO A 247 10.81 -8.37 -30.98
N THR A 248 9.97 -7.44 -31.43
CA THR A 248 10.03 -6.02 -31.07
C THR A 248 8.94 -5.61 -30.09
N ASP A 249 8.15 -6.56 -29.57
CA ASP A 249 7.13 -6.27 -28.55
C ASP A 249 7.80 -6.06 -27.19
N GLU A 250 7.84 -4.81 -26.74
CA GLU A 250 8.54 -4.41 -25.51
C GLU A 250 7.99 -5.09 -24.25
N VAL A 251 6.69 -5.42 -24.22
CA VAL A 251 6.10 -6.15 -23.08
C VAL A 251 6.65 -7.57 -23.08
N LEU A 252 6.62 -8.26 -24.22
CA LEU A 252 7.11 -9.63 -24.32
C LEU A 252 8.62 -9.74 -24.11
N VAL A 253 9.41 -8.75 -24.56
CA VAL A 253 10.86 -8.71 -24.31
C VAL A 253 11.14 -8.75 -22.81
N TYR A 254 10.50 -7.87 -22.04
CA TYR A 254 10.72 -7.79 -20.59
C TYR A 254 10.21 -9.05 -19.87
N LEU A 255 9.03 -9.55 -20.26
CA LEU A 255 8.43 -10.72 -19.61
C LEU A 255 9.18 -12.02 -19.89
N ALA A 256 9.73 -12.18 -21.10
CA ALA A 256 10.59 -13.31 -21.43
C ALA A 256 11.92 -13.24 -20.67
N TYR A 257 12.51 -12.04 -20.56
CA TYR A 257 13.70 -11.81 -19.75
C TYR A 257 13.48 -12.24 -18.29
N ARG A 258 12.38 -11.82 -17.65
CA ARG A 258 12.08 -12.20 -16.24
C ARG A 258 11.85 -13.69 -16.03
N CYS A 259 11.49 -14.42 -17.08
CA CYS A 259 11.30 -15.88 -17.03
C CYS A 259 12.62 -16.67 -17.12
N ALA A 260 13.73 -16.03 -17.48
CA ALA A 260 15.05 -16.67 -17.52
C ALA A 260 15.59 -16.91 -16.09
N PRO A 261 16.52 -17.86 -15.88
CA PRO A 261 17.22 -18.00 -14.61
C PRO A 261 17.92 -16.69 -14.18
N GLU A 262 18.01 -16.42 -12.89
CA GLU A 262 18.55 -15.16 -12.34
C GLU A 262 19.99 -14.87 -12.81
N ALA A 263 20.82 -15.92 -12.92
CA ALA A 263 22.17 -15.81 -13.49
C ALA A 263 22.18 -15.33 -14.95
N GLU A 264 21.21 -15.77 -15.76
CA GLU A 264 21.06 -15.35 -17.15
C GLU A 264 20.54 -13.92 -17.23
N GLN A 265 19.54 -13.57 -16.41
CA GLN A 265 19.03 -12.21 -16.27
C GLN A 265 20.17 -11.21 -16.00
N ARG A 266 20.97 -11.46 -14.96
CA ARG A 266 22.13 -10.62 -14.61
C ARG A 266 23.14 -10.48 -15.75
N ALA A 267 23.40 -11.55 -16.50
CA ALA A 267 24.36 -11.55 -17.59
C ALA A 267 23.89 -10.71 -18.79
N GLN A 268 22.58 -10.67 -19.06
CA GLN A 268 22.04 -10.07 -20.29
C GLN A 268 21.41 -8.69 -20.11
N ILE A 269 21.00 -8.29 -18.90
CA ILE A 269 20.17 -7.10 -18.67
C ILE A 269 20.77 -5.82 -19.26
N ARG A 270 22.10 -5.65 -19.17
CA ARG A 270 22.80 -4.51 -19.75
C ARG A 270 22.64 -4.46 -21.27
N SER A 271 22.95 -5.56 -21.96
CA SER A 271 22.83 -5.62 -23.42
C SER A 271 21.37 -5.50 -23.87
N LEU A 272 20.44 -6.07 -23.11
CA LEU A 272 19.03 -6.06 -23.44
C LEU A 272 18.43 -4.66 -23.31
N SER A 273 18.75 -3.94 -22.22
CA SER A 273 18.36 -2.53 -22.05
C SER A 273 18.93 -1.62 -23.15
N GLN A 274 20.16 -1.88 -23.62
CA GLN A 274 20.75 -1.13 -24.74
C GLN A 274 20.07 -1.41 -26.09
N GLN A 275 19.62 -2.65 -26.32
CA GLN A 275 18.87 -3.04 -27.52
C GLN A 275 17.44 -2.49 -27.51
N HIS A 276 16.87 -2.29 -26.32
CA HIS A 276 15.50 -1.82 -26.11
C HIS A 276 15.46 -0.53 -25.25
N PRO A 277 16.03 0.60 -25.74
CA PRO A 277 16.23 1.80 -24.93
C PRO A 277 14.93 2.53 -24.54
N LYS A 278 13.77 2.09 -25.06
CA LYS A 278 12.46 2.64 -24.70
C LYS A 278 11.73 1.80 -23.64
N ASN A 279 12.29 0.66 -23.25
CA ASN A 279 11.69 -0.25 -22.31
C ASN A 279 12.02 0.16 -20.88
N ALA A 280 11.09 0.85 -20.23
CA ALA A 280 11.30 1.38 -18.89
C ALA A 280 11.62 0.29 -17.86
N TRP A 281 11.02 -0.89 -17.99
CA TRP A 281 11.25 -2.01 -17.08
C TRP A 281 12.65 -2.60 -17.22
N LEU A 282 13.16 -2.75 -18.45
CA LEU A 282 14.57 -3.13 -18.64
C LEU A 282 15.54 -2.04 -18.17
N MET A 283 15.19 -0.76 -18.33
CA MET A 283 16.00 0.35 -17.81
C MET A 283 16.09 0.32 -16.28
N TYR A 284 14.98 0.00 -15.59
CA TYR A 284 14.93 -0.17 -14.14
C TYR A 284 15.90 -1.28 -13.69
N ASP A 285 15.71 -2.51 -14.17
CA ASP A 285 16.54 -3.65 -13.77
C ASP A 285 18.02 -3.45 -14.16
N ALA A 286 18.29 -2.78 -15.29
CA ALA A 286 19.65 -2.44 -15.70
C ALA A 286 20.29 -1.38 -14.79
N ALA A 287 19.54 -0.39 -14.31
CA ALA A 287 20.03 0.63 -13.39
C ALA A 287 20.44 0.01 -12.05
N GLU A 288 19.65 -0.94 -11.53
CA GLU A 288 19.97 -1.73 -10.32
C GLU A 288 21.22 -2.58 -10.53
N ALA A 289 21.29 -3.33 -11.63
CA ALA A 289 22.45 -4.17 -11.93
C ALA A 289 23.76 -3.35 -12.09
N LEU A 290 23.68 -2.16 -12.67
CA LEU A 290 24.82 -1.23 -12.78
C LEU A 290 25.20 -0.67 -11.41
N ALA A 291 24.22 -0.28 -10.58
CA ALA A 291 24.45 0.19 -9.23
C ALA A 291 25.11 -0.90 -8.36
N ALA A 292 24.66 -2.15 -8.45
CA ALA A 292 25.24 -3.29 -7.77
C ALA A 292 26.74 -3.45 -8.08
N ARG A 293 27.15 -3.23 -9.33
CA ARG A 293 28.56 -3.30 -9.76
C ARG A 293 29.37 -2.02 -9.53
N GLY A 294 28.76 -0.97 -9.00
CA GLY A 294 29.40 0.33 -8.82
C GLY A 294 29.64 1.10 -10.12
N GLU A 295 28.93 0.76 -11.19
CA GLU A 295 28.90 1.51 -12.45
C GLU A 295 27.99 2.74 -12.31
N TRP A 296 28.37 3.65 -11.40
CA TRP A 296 27.50 4.74 -10.90
C TRP A 296 27.01 5.68 -12.00
N LYS A 297 27.90 6.04 -12.94
CA LYS A 297 27.57 7.01 -13.98
C LYS A 297 26.44 6.49 -14.87
N GLU A 298 26.62 5.29 -15.42
CA GLU A 298 25.66 4.62 -16.28
C GLU A 298 24.36 4.31 -15.51
N SER A 299 24.46 3.91 -14.25
CA SER A 299 23.28 3.71 -13.39
C SER A 299 22.45 4.99 -13.24
N PHE A 300 23.09 6.14 -12.94
CA PHE A 300 22.37 7.41 -12.82
C PHE A 300 21.75 7.89 -14.15
N GLU A 301 22.36 7.61 -15.29
CA GLU A 301 21.80 7.92 -16.61
C GLU A 301 20.50 7.14 -16.87
N LEU A 302 20.44 5.86 -16.44
CA LEU A 302 19.22 5.07 -16.51
C LEU A 302 18.19 5.49 -15.46
N TRP A 303 18.62 5.75 -14.22
CA TRP A 303 17.72 6.18 -13.16
C TRP A 303 16.97 7.48 -13.50
N LYS A 304 17.64 8.43 -14.15
CA LYS A 304 16.99 9.62 -14.65
C LYS A 304 15.86 9.29 -15.63
N GLN A 305 16.12 8.40 -16.59
CA GLN A 305 15.10 7.97 -17.57
C GLN A 305 13.95 7.21 -16.91
N VAL A 306 14.25 6.36 -15.94
CA VAL A 306 13.26 5.64 -15.13
C VAL A 306 12.34 6.62 -14.40
N SER A 307 12.89 7.67 -13.79
CA SER A 307 12.10 8.67 -13.05
C SER A 307 11.13 9.47 -13.94
N GLU A 308 11.41 9.54 -15.24
CA GLU A 308 10.60 10.25 -16.23
C GLU A 308 9.63 9.31 -16.97
N ALA A 309 9.69 7.99 -16.74
CA ALA A 309 8.96 6.98 -17.51
C ALA A 309 7.52 6.76 -17.00
N PRO A 310 6.46 7.10 -17.80
CA PRO A 310 5.07 6.92 -17.36
C PRO A 310 4.68 5.47 -17.08
N ALA A 311 5.34 4.51 -17.74
CA ALA A 311 5.11 3.08 -17.54
C ALA A 311 5.47 2.59 -16.12
N LEU A 312 6.32 3.34 -15.42
CA LEU A 312 6.76 3.05 -14.05
C LEU A 312 6.13 3.97 -13.02
N ALA A 313 5.07 4.72 -13.37
CA ALA A 313 4.41 5.62 -12.42
C ALA A 313 3.91 4.91 -11.14
N ALA A 314 3.47 3.65 -11.25
CA ALA A 314 3.09 2.84 -10.08
C ALA A 314 4.28 2.44 -9.20
N TRP A 315 5.48 2.47 -9.75
CA TRP A 315 6.75 2.07 -9.13
C TRP A 315 7.62 3.26 -8.74
N SER A 316 7.15 4.50 -8.92
CA SER A 316 7.94 5.70 -8.65
C SER A 316 8.45 5.76 -7.21
N GLU A 317 7.67 5.28 -6.24
CA GLU A 317 8.09 5.20 -4.84
C GLU A 317 9.24 4.22 -4.64
N SER A 318 9.14 3.00 -5.19
CA SER A 318 10.20 1.99 -5.09
C SER A 318 11.46 2.45 -5.82
N ALA A 319 11.31 2.91 -7.07
CA ALA A 319 12.40 3.46 -7.87
C ALA A 319 13.07 4.64 -7.14
N GLY A 320 12.30 5.53 -6.54
CA GLY A 320 12.84 6.66 -5.76
C GLY A 320 13.73 6.20 -4.59
N LEU A 321 13.33 5.15 -3.88
CA LEU A 321 14.12 4.56 -2.81
C LEU A 321 15.42 3.92 -3.33
N ASP A 322 15.38 3.20 -4.45
CA ASP A 322 16.57 2.59 -5.05
C ASP A 322 17.52 3.60 -5.69
N MET A 323 16.98 4.69 -6.22
CA MET A 323 17.75 5.86 -6.67
C MET A 323 18.46 6.54 -5.50
N LEU A 324 17.77 6.75 -4.37
CA LEU A 324 18.36 7.30 -3.15
C LEU A 324 19.44 6.37 -2.58
N ARG A 325 19.19 5.07 -2.57
CA ARG A 325 20.16 4.05 -2.14
C ARG A 325 21.40 4.03 -3.03
N THR A 326 21.21 4.14 -4.35
CA THR A 326 22.31 4.29 -5.33
C THR A 326 23.12 5.56 -5.05
N ALA A 327 22.45 6.68 -4.75
CA ALA A 327 23.11 7.94 -4.41
C ALA A 327 23.97 7.82 -3.14
N ARG A 328 23.45 7.16 -2.09
CA ARG A 328 24.19 6.91 -0.84
C ARG A 328 25.42 6.04 -1.08
N ALA A 329 25.28 4.95 -1.83
CA ALA A 329 26.38 4.05 -2.18
C ALA A 329 27.47 4.75 -3.00
N ALA A 330 27.07 5.53 -4.01
CA ALA A 330 27.98 6.33 -4.83
C ALA A 330 28.74 7.36 -3.98
N ALA A 331 28.05 8.08 -3.09
CA ALA A 331 28.67 9.05 -2.20
C ALA A 331 29.67 8.40 -1.22
N ALA A 332 29.35 7.23 -0.67
CA ALA A 332 30.28 6.45 0.16
C ALA A 332 31.54 6.03 -0.62
N ALA A 333 31.38 5.71 -1.91
CA ALA A 333 32.48 5.47 -2.84
C ALA A 333 33.19 6.75 -3.33
N LYS A 334 32.83 7.92 -2.79
CA LYS A 334 33.33 9.26 -3.18
C LYS A 334 33.08 9.60 -4.65
N PHE A 335 32.04 9.02 -5.25
CA PHE A 335 31.59 9.35 -6.59
C PHE A 335 30.60 10.52 -6.53
N PRO A 336 30.72 11.53 -7.43
CA PRO A 336 29.84 12.68 -7.42
C PRO A 336 28.40 12.28 -7.79
N THR A 337 27.44 12.69 -6.97
CA THR A 337 26.01 12.47 -7.24
C THR A 337 25.45 13.57 -8.15
N PRO A 338 24.62 13.25 -9.16
CA PRO A 338 23.98 14.25 -10.00
C PRO A 338 23.11 15.24 -9.22
N SER A 339 23.04 16.50 -9.67
CA SER A 339 22.26 17.54 -9.00
C SER A 339 20.75 17.31 -9.05
N TRP A 340 20.26 16.66 -10.10
CA TRP A 340 18.82 16.39 -10.28
C TRP A 340 18.25 15.46 -9.20
N LEU A 341 19.09 14.71 -8.48
CA LEU A 341 18.65 13.90 -7.34
C LEU A 341 18.12 14.76 -6.19
N ALA A 342 18.54 16.02 -6.08
CA ALA A 342 17.98 16.95 -5.09
C ALA A 342 16.51 17.30 -5.40
N ASP A 343 16.09 17.15 -6.65
CA ASP A 343 14.72 17.38 -7.11
C ASP A 343 13.87 16.09 -7.10
N LEU A 344 14.42 14.97 -6.60
CA LEU A 344 13.71 13.69 -6.51
C LEU A 344 12.52 13.85 -5.54
N SER A 345 11.34 14.01 -6.11
CA SER A 345 10.11 14.21 -5.35
C SER A 345 9.30 12.93 -5.31
N SER A 346 9.45 12.18 -4.21
CA SER A 346 8.63 11.02 -3.90
C SER A 346 8.22 11.07 -2.43
N PRO A 347 6.94 10.86 -2.08
CA PRO A 347 6.50 10.69 -0.69
C PRO A 347 7.37 9.74 0.14
N ALA A 348 7.78 8.60 -0.41
CA ALA A 348 8.67 7.65 0.29
C ALA A 348 10.06 8.25 0.54
N VAL A 349 10.65 8.92 -0.45
CA VAL A 349 11.96 9.59 -0.30
C VAL A 349 11.88 10.73 0.71
N ALA A 350 10.82 11.55 0.66
CA ALA A 350 10.58 12.60 1.64
C ALA A 350 10.41 12.03 3.06
N TYR A 351 9.71 10.90 3.19
CA TYR A 351 9.54 10.19 4.46
C TYR A 351 10.88 9.70 5.02
N ILE A 352 11.74 9.11 4.20
CA ILE A 352 13.09 8.71 4.61
C ILE A 352 13.91 9.92 5.06
N HIS A 353 13.91 11.02 4.29
CA HIS A 353 14.62 12.24 4.66
C HIS A 353 14.12 12.85 5.96
N ASP A 354 12.82 12.79 6.24
CA ASP A 354 12.26 13.27 7.50
C ASP A 354 12.71 12.43 8.70
N ILE A 355 12.79 11.10 8.55
CA ILE A 355 13.25 10.20 9.62
C ILE A 355 14.76 10.34 9.86
N GLU A 356 15.56 10.34 8.80
CA GLU A 356 17.03 10.40 8.91
C GLU A 356 17.55 11.83 9.13
N GLY A 357 16.72 12.85 8.87
CA GLY A 357 16.99 14.25 9.18
C GLY A 357 16.87 14.56 10.68
N PRO A 358 17.09 15.80 11.12
CA PRO A 358 16.98 16.18 12.54
C PRO A 358 15.54 16.08 13.06
N ALA A 359 15.39 15.80 14.36
CA ALA A 359 14.09 15.77 15.03
C ALA A 359 13.36 17.12 14.91
N LYS A 360 12.03 17.06 14.76
CA LYS A 360 11.14 18.23 14.70
C LYS A 360 10.29 18.31 15.98
N ASP A 361 9.94 19.51 16.43
CA ASP A 361 9.18 19.73 17.68
C ASP A 361 7.82 19.02 17.72
N ASN A 362 7.21 18.79 16.56
CA ASN A 362 5.93 18.10 16.37
C ASN A 362 6.07 16.79 15.58
N GLU A 363 7.22 16.13 15.69
CA GLU A 363 7.49 14.85 15.03
C GLU A 363 6.46 13.78 15.43
N HIS A 364 5.96 13.05 14.44
CA HIS A 364 5.03 11.94 14.63
C HIS A 364 5.70 10.81 15.45
N THR A 365 4.97 10.20 16.37
CA THR A 365 5.47 9.17 17.30
C THR A 365 6.25 8.05 16.59
N ILE A 366 5.75 7.54 15.46
CA ILE A 366 6.43 6.51 14.64
C ILE A 366 7.85 6.95 14.22
N MET A 367 8.02 8.20 13.77
CA MET A 367 9.33 8.71 13.35
C MET A 367 10.29 8.81 14.55
N ARG A 368 9.76 9.24 15.70
CA ARG A 368 10.51 9.29 16.96
C ARG A 368 11.01 7.91 17.39
N HIS A 369 10.20 6.86 17.25
CA HIS A 369 10.61 5.48 17.57
C HIS A 369 11.73 4.99 16.66
N TYR A 370 11.64 5.23 15.34
CA TYR A 370 12.74 4.92 14.42
C TYR A 370 14.02 5.69 14.76
N ARG A 371 13.89 6.96 15.16
CA ARG A 371 15.01 7.78 15.59
C ARG A 371 15.66 7.26 16.87
N MET A 372 14.89 6.82 17.86
CA MET A 372 15.40 6.17 19.08
C MET A 372 16.20 4.91 18.73
N ILE A 373 15.72 4.10 17.78
CA ILE A 373 16.48 2.95 17.28
C ILE A 373 17.78 3.44 16.63
N ASP A 374 17.73 4.40 15.71
CA ASP A 374 18.94 4.86 15.00
C ASP A 374 20.02 5.47 15.91
N THR A 375 19.63 6.08 17.02
CA THR A 375 20.56 6.63 18.02
C THR A 375 21.00 5.62 19.07
N GLY A 376 20.41 4.42 19.10
CA GLY A 376 20.68 3.38 20.07
C GLY A 376 19.99 3.58 21.43
N ASP A 377 18.98 4.46 21.51
CA ASP A 377 18.15 4.68 22.71
C ASP A 377 17.09 3.57 22.88
N LEU A 378 17.56 2.34 23.07
CA LEU A 378 16.71 1.15 23.21
C LEU A 378 15.91 1.16 24.53
N GLU A 379 16.47 1.76 25.58
CA GLU A 379 15.79 1.91 26.87
C GLU A 379 14.64 2.93 26.77
N GLY A 380 14.88 4.08 26.13
CA GLY A 380 13.84 5.07 25.87
C GLY A 380 12.71 4.53 25.00
N LEU A 381 13.04 3.74 23.97
CA LEU A 381 12.05 3.08 23.11
C LEU A 381 11.18 2.10 23.91
N THR A 382 11.79 1.18 24.66
CA THR A 382 11.06 0.12 25.38
C THR A 382 10.32 0.63 26.62
N GLY A 383 10.73 1.77 27.18
CA GLY A 383 10.01 2.48 28.24
C GLY A 383 8.96 3.47 27.72
N SER A 384 8.77 3.58 26.40
CA SER A 384 7.82 4.52 25.80
C SER A 384 6.38 4.05 25.98
N SER A 385 5.59 4.80 26.77
CA SER A 385 4.15 4.57 26.88
C SER A 385 3.40 4.82 25.56
N GLU A 386 4.01 5.55 24.62
CA GLU A 386 3.46 5.75 23.28
C GLU A 386 3.58 4.46 22.44
N LEU A 387 4.68 3.72 22.57
CA LEU A 387 4.86 2.42 21.91
C LEU A 387 3.86 1.39 22.45
N GLU A 388 3.68 1.35 23.78
CA GLU A 388 2.72 0.44 24.44
C GLU A 388 1.26 0.67 24.00
N GLN A 389 0.92 1.90 23.58
CA GLN A 389 -0.41 2.26 23.10
C GLN A 389 -0.68 1.87 21.65
N LEU A 390 0.36 1.53 20.87
CA LEU A 390 0.16 1.05 19.51
C LEU A 390 -0.45 -0.36 19.51
N PRO A 391 -1.23 -0.73 18.48
CA PRO A 391 -1.63 -2.13 18.29
C PRO A 391 -0.39 -3.04 18.24
N PRO A 392 -0.46 -4.29 18.74
CA PRO A 392 0.69 -5.20 18.76
C PRO A 392 1.40 -5.32 17.40
N ALA A 393 0.65 -5.51 16.30
CA ALA A 393 1.22 -5.61 14.95
C ALA A 393 2.00 -4.34 14.52
N SER A 394 1.64 -3.16 15.05
CA SER A 394 2.37 -1.92 14.79
C SER A 394 3.60 -1.74 15.69
N GLN A 395 3.70 -2.48 16.79
CA GLN A 395 4.88 -2.48 17.67
C GLN A 395 5.99 -3.41 17.14
N GLU A 396 5.60 -4.53 16.54
CA GLU A 396 6.50 -5.63 16.14
C GLU A 396 7.72 -5.18 15.31
N PRO A 397 7.60 -4.33 14.28
CA PRO A 397 8.77 -3.87 13.52
C PRO A 397 9.82 -3.16 14.39
N PHE A 398 9.37 -2.30 15.32
CA PHE A 398 10.26 -1.59 16.23
C PHE A 398 10.95 -2.55 17.20
N LEU A 399 10.20 -3.50 17.75
CA LEU A 399 10.73 -4.49 18.69
C LEU A 399 11.77 -5.38 18.02
N LEU A 400 11.57 -5.75 16.76
CA LEU A 400 12.51 -6.58 16.01
C LEU A 400 13.80 -5.82 15.67
N LEU A 401 13.69 -4.58 15.19
CA LEU A 401 14.84 -3.70 14.96
C LEU A 401 15.62 -3.44 16.26
N ALA A 402 14.91 -3.18 17.36
CA ALA A 402 15.51 -2.97 18.68
C ALA A 402 16.17 -4.24 19.22
N GLY A 403 15.58 -5.43 19.01
CA GLY A 403 16.18 -6.71 19.41
C GLY A 403 17.42 -7.09 18.61
N GLY A 404 17.45 -6.75 17.31
CA GLY A 404 18.61 -6.93 16.44
C GLY A 404 19.74 -5.92 16.68
N SER A 405 19.50 -4.89 17.49
CA SER A 405 20.43 -3.77 17.69
C SER A 405 21.63 -4.13 18.56
N GLU A 406 22.77 -3.51 18.30
CA GLU A 406 23.92 -3.58 19.21
C GLU A 406 23.59 -2.95 20.57
N GLY A 407 23.85 -3.67 21.65
CA GLY A 407 23.46 -3.25 23.01
C GLY A 407 22.09 -3.75 23.47
N ALA A 408 21.31 -4.40 22.60
CA ALA A 408 20.06 -5.03 22.99
C ALA A 408 20.28 -6.10 24.07
N VAL A 409 19.60 -5.95 25.20
CA VAL A 409 19.65 -6.91 26.31
C VAL A 409 18.89 -8.20 25.97
N ALA A 410 19.25 -9.30 26.62
CA ALA A 410 18.69 -10.63 26.32
C ALA A 410 17.15 -10.73 26.46
N SER A 411 16.54 -9.90 27.31
CA SER A 411 15.07 -9.82 27.43
C SER A 411 14.44 -9.21 26.18
N LEU A 412 14.98 -8.10 25.67
CA LEU A 412 14.51 -7.46 24.45
C LEU A 412 14.70 -8.35 23.22
N GLN A 413 15.83 -9.06 23.13
CA GLN A 413 16.04 -10.06 22.07
C GLN A 413 14.98 -11.17 22.09
N ARG A 414 14.57 -11.62 23.29
CA ARG A 414 13.51 -12.63 23.42
C ARG A 414 12.14 -12.09 23.01
N ILE A 415 11.85 -10.83 23.35
CA ILE A 415 10.62 -10.14 22.92
C ILE A 415 10.59 -10.02 21.39
N ALA A 416 11.70 -9.59 20.79
CA ALA A 416 11.86 -9.49 19.34
C ALA A 416 11.64 -10.84 18.64
N LEU A 417 12.20 -11.93 19.18
CA LEU A 417 11.92 -13.26 18.65
C LEU A 417 10.48 -13.73 18.91
N GLY A 418 9.71 -13.07 19.77
CA GLY A 418 8.29 -13.35 19.98
C GLY A 418 7.37 -12.75 18.91
N THR A 419 7.86 -11.83 18.07
CA THR A 419 7.04 -11.14 17.06
C THR A 419 6.74 -12.04 15.85
N GLN A 420 5.74 -11.64 15.06
CA GLN A 420 5.51 -12.25 13.76
C GLN A 420 6.61 -11.89 12.75
N PRO A 421 7.06 -12.85 11.93
CA PRO A 421 7.90 -12.55 10.77
C PRO A 421 7.17 -11.71 9.74
N ASP A 422 7.85 -10.69 9.19
CA ASP A 422 7.39 -9.96 8.02
C ASP A 422 8.45 -9.98 6.90
N PRO A 423 8.05 -9.83 5.62
CA PRO A 423 8.97 -9.91 4.48
C PRO A 423 10.10 -8.86 4.45
N HIS A 424 10.00 -7.75 5.18
CA HIS A 424 11.00 -6.69 5.16
C HIS A 424 12.04 -6.84 6.29
N SER A 425 11.65 -7.47 7.40
CA SER A 425 12.48 -7.65 8.59
C SER A 425 12.91 -9.10 8.86
N PHE A 426 12.45 -10.06 8.04
CA PHE A 426 12.68 -11.49 8.25
C PHE A 426 14.14 -11.85 8.56
N TRP A 427 15.08 -11.18 7.89
CA TRP A 427 16.50 -11.41 8.00
C TRP A 427 17.05 -11.02 9.39
N ILE A 428 16.47 -10.02 10.05
CA ILE A 428 16.82 -9.60 11.41
C ILE A 428 16.48 -10.71 12.38
N GLY A 429 15.25 -11.23 12.28
CA GLY A 429 14.78 -12.33 13.12
C GLY A 429 15.56 -13.62 12.87
N ALA A 430 15.86 -13.94 11.61
CA ALA A 430 16.69 -15.10 11.24
C ALA A 430 18.12 -14.99 11.82
N ALA A 431 18.77 -13.83 11.67
CA ALA A 431 20.11 -13.59 12.19
C ALA A 431 20.15 -13.62 13.73
N LEU A 432 19.15 -13.01 14.38
CA LEU A 432 19.02 -13.01 15.84
C LEU A 432 18.75 -14.41 16.39
N ALA A 433 17.86 -15.19 15.75
CA ALA A 433 17.59 -16.58 16.09
C ALA A 433 18.85 -17.44 15.95
N SER A 434 19.58 -17.31 14.83
CA SER A 434 20.83 -18.03 14.60
C SER A 434 21.87 -17.73 15.69
N ARG A 435 22.08 -16.44 16.02
CA ARG A 435 22.99 -16.02 17.10
C ARG A 435 22.66 -16.67 18.45
N ARG A 436 21.39 -16.94 18.69
CA ARG A 436 20.87 -17.52 19.94
C ARG A 436 20.76 -19.05 19.90
N GLY A 437 21.05 -19.68 18.76
CA GLY A 437 20.88 -21.12 18.55
C GLY A 437 19.41 -21.54 18.52
N GLU A 438 18.52 -20.63 18.09
CA GLU A 438 17.08 -20.89 17.94
C GLU A 438 16.75 -21.23 16.47
N ASP A 439 15.53 -21.75 16.24
CA ASP A 439 15.08 -22.10 14.88
C ASP A 439 14.95 -20.87 13.98
N VAL A 440 15.53 -20.98 12.78
CA VAL A 440 15.55 -19.90 11.78
C VAL A 440 14.46 -20.07 10.72
N GLU A 441 13.88 -21.27 10.58
CA GLU A 441 13.02 -21.60 9.43
C GLU A 441 11.76 -20.75 9.39
N ARG A 442 11.13 -20.46 10.53
CA ARG A 442 9.95 -19.58 10.56
C ARG A 442 10.21 -18.18 9.99
N TRP A 443 11.44 -17.69 10.12
CA TRP A 443 11.83 -16.38 9.60
C TRP A 443 12.14 -16.46 8.11
N LEU A 444 12.92 -17.45 7.69
CA LEU A 444 13.26 -17.63 6.28
C LEU A 444 12.02 -17.94 5.42
N ALA A 445 11.03 -18.65 5.98
CA ALA A 445 9.75 -18.93 5.33
C ALA A 445 8.89 -17.69 5.08
N ALA A 446 9.13 -16.58 5.79
CA ALA A 446 8.40 -15.33 5.62
C ALA A 446 8.75 -14.57 4.32
N TYR A 447 9.84 -14.98 3.66
CA TYR A 447 10.28 -14.40 2.39
C TYR A 447 10.45 -15.49 1.32
N PRO A 448 9.36 -16.15 0.89
CA PRO A 448 9.42 -17.29 -0.02
C PRO A 448 9.76 -16.89 -1.48
N ARG A 449 9.85 -15.58 -1.77
CA ARG A 449 9.86 -15.03 -3.12
C ARG A 449 11.20 -15.17 -3.85
N HIS A 450 12.31 -15.36 -3.12
CA HIS A 450 13.67 -15.45 -3.69
C HIS A 450 14.47 -16.60 -3.04
N PRO A 451 14.27 -17.86 -3.45
CA PRO A 451 14.93 -19.01 -2.84
C PRO A 451 16.46 -18.97 -2.97
N GLU A 452 16.99 -18.41 -4.05
CA GLU A 452 18.44 -18.21 -4.23
C GLU A 452 18.99 -17.23 -3.19
N PHE A 453 18.34 -16.07 -3.01
CA PHE A 453 18.72 -15.10 -1.98
C PHE A 453 18.58 -15.68 -0.57
N ILE A 454 17.51 -16.43 -0.29
CA ILE A 454 17.34 -17.12 1.01
C ILE A 454 18.46 -18.12 1.28
N ALA A 455 18.97 -18.82 0.27
CA ALA A 455 20.13 -19.68 0.42
C ALA A 455 21.41 -18.89 0.78
N LYS A 456 21.55 -17.65 0.30
CA LYS A 456 22.64 -16.74 0.71
C LYS A 456 22.43 -16.21 2.12
N VAL A 457 21.21 -15.80 2.49
CA VAL A 457 20.89 -15.38 3.87
C VAL A 457 21.21 -16.50 4.86
N ARG A 458 20.87 -17.76 4.53
CA ARG A 458 21.20 -18.93 5.35
C ARG A 458 22.71 -19.09 5.59
N GLN A 459 23.53 -18.79 4.59
CA GLN A 459 24.99 -18.79 4.73
C GLN A 459 25.47 -17.56 5.54
N ALA A 460 24.88 -16.40 5.30
CA ALA A 460 25.19 -15.16 6.02
C ALA A 460 24.79 -15.18 7.50
N ILE A 461 23.95 -16.12 7.94
CA ILE A 461 23.62 -16.29 9.36
C ILE A 461 24.41 -17.43 10.03
N ASP A 462 25.28 -18.16 9.31
CA ASP A 462 26.17 -19.15 9.93
C ASP A 462 27.36 -18.46 10.60
N GLY A 463 27.21 -18.15 11.89
CA GLY A 463 28.26 -17.49 12.66
C GLY A 463 29.57 -18.29 12.74
N LYS A 464 29.54 -19.62 12.62
CA LYS A 464 30.77 -20.44 12.61
C LYS A 464 31.50 -20.34 11.27
N ALA A 465 30.77 -20.23 10.17
CA ALA A 465 31.35 -20.01 8.85
C ALA A 465 31.95 -18.59 8.78
N LEU A 466 31.18 -17.57 9.14
CA LEU A 466 31.63 -16.18 9.12
C LEU A 466 32.83 -15.90 10.04
N SER A 467 32.89 -16.52 11.22
CA SER A 467 34.04 -16.37 12.12
C SER A 467 35.32 -16.98 11.54
N ARG A 468 35.20 -17.97 10.65
CA ARG A 468 36.34 -18.65 10.00
C ARG A 468 36.78 -17.94 8.73
N ASP A 469 35.83 -17.40 7.98
CA ASP A 469 36.07 -16.68 6.74
C ASP A 469 35.17 -15.44 6.65
N PRO A 470 35.65 -14.27 7.15
CA PRO A 470 34.93 -13.02 6.95
C PRO A 470 34.79 -12.63 5.47
N GLY A 471 35.66 -13.12 4.57
CA GLY A 471 35.56 -12.84 3.14
C GLY A 471 34.31 -13.46 2.49
N LEU A 472 33.75 -14.51 3.11
CA LEU A 472 32.53 -15.17 2.64
C LEU A 472 31.39 -14.18 2.42
N LEU A 473 31.22 -13.21 3.32
CA LEU A 473 30.08 -12.29 3.22
C LEU A 473 30.24 -11.28 2.07
N ASP A 474 31.46 -10.83 1.81
CA ASP A 474 31.75 -9.99 0.64
C ASP A 474 31.54 -10.75 -0.67
N GLU A 475 31.85 -12.05 -0.72
CA GLU A 475 31.56 -12.90 -1.90
C GLU A 475 30.06 -13.19 -2.07
N LEU A 476 29.32 -13.44 -0.97
CA LEU A 476 27.86 -13.63 -1.05
C LEU A 476 27.13 -12.37 -1.51
N ALA A 477 27.62 -11.21 -1.08
CA ALA A 477 26.99 -9.92 -1.38
C ALA A 477 27.48 -9.29 -2.70
N LYS A 478 28.43 -9.96 -3.37
CA LYS A 478 28.94 -9.60 -4.68
C LYS A 478 27.83 -9.80 -5.70
N ASP A 479 27.63 -8.77 -6.51
CA ASP A 479 26.60 -8.71 -7.56
C ASP A 479 25.14 -8.71 -7.08
N GLU A 480 24.90 -8.71 -5.77
CA GLU A 480 23.55 -8.49 -5.22
C GLU A 480 23.12 -7.03 -5.37
N GLU A 481 21.81 -6.84 -5.48
CA GLU A 481 21.18 -5.53 -5.40
C GLU A 481 21.57 -4.84 -4.08
N LEU A 482 21.54 -3.50 -4.08
CA LEU A 482 22.07 -2.73 -2.97
C LEU A 482 21.33 -3.01 -1.64
N TRP A 483 20.01 -3.24 -1.68
CA TRP A 483 19.25 -3.61 -0.49
C TRP A 483 19.64 -5.00 0.02
N GLU A 484 19.68 -6.01 -0.85
CA GLU A 484 20.07 -7.38 -0.54
C GLU A 484 21.49 -7.47 0.03
N ARG A 485 22.42 -6.70 -0.55
CA ARG A 485 23.78 -6.52 -0.01
C ARG A 485 23.76 -5.96 1.41
N GLY A 486 22.93 -4.94 1.66
CA GLY A 486 22.71 -4.39 2.99
C GLY A 486 22.18 -5.43 3.97
N VAL A 487 21.22 -6.25 3.56
CA VAL A 487 20.65 -7.36 4.35
C VAL A 487 21.73 -8.38 4.72
N LEU A 488 22.56 -8.82 3.76
CA LEU A 488 23.61 -9.80 4.01
C LEU A 488 24.64 -9.26 5.02
N TYR A 489 25.12 -8.04 4.85
CA TYR A 489 26.00 -7.41 5.83
C TYR A 489 25.34 -7.25 7.20
N GLY A 490 24.04 -6.93 7.23
CA GLY A 490 23.25 -6.80 8.45
C GLY A 490 23.17 -8.12 9.22
N CYS A 491 22.91 -9.22 8.53
CA CYS A 491 22.96 -10.58 9.09
C CYS A 491 24.31 -10.86 9.76
N GLY A 492 25.41 -10.59 9.06
CA GLY A 492 26.76 -10.79 9.60
C GLY A 492 27.05 -9.94 10.84
N VAL A 493 26.62 -8.68 10.85
CA VAL A 493 26.76 -7.79 12.01
C VAL A 493 25.94 -8.29 13.19
N ILE A 494 24.68 -8.71 12.98
CA ILE A 494 23.84 -9.24 14.06
C ILE A 494 24.47 -10.50 14.65
N VAL A 495 24.88 -11.45 13.80
CA VAL A 495 25.38 -12.77 14.23
C VAL A 495 26.71 -12.68 14.97
N LEU A 496 27.69 -11.93 14.44
CA LEU A 496 29.00 -11.78 15.08
C LEU A 496 29.00 -10.71 16.17
N GLY A 497 28.01 -9.81 16.19
CA GLY A 497 27.94 -8.70 17.12
C GLY A 497 29.22 -7.85 17.09
N LYS A 498 29.81 -7.61 18.26
CA LYS A 498 31.04 -6.81 18.41
C LYS A 498 32.23 -7.32 17.58
N ASP A 499 32.24 -8.60 17.21
CA ASP A 499 33.35 -9.21 16.47
C ASP A 499 33.20 -9.04 14.95
N ALA A 500 32.06 -8.48 14.48
CA ALA A 500 31.85 -8.15 13.08
C ALA A 500 32.84 -7.07 12.60
N PRO A 501 33.34 -7.15 11.35
CA PRO A 501 34.12 -6.08 10.72
C PRO A 501 33.43 -4.71 10.76
N ALA A 502 34.21 -3.65 11.01
CA ALA A 502 33.70 -2.27 11.00
C ALA A 502 33.13 -1.85 9.62
N LYS A 503 33.71 -2.38 8.54
CA LYS A 503 33.22 -2.17 7.17
C LYS A 503 31.77 -2.60 7.02
N TRP A 504 31.37 -3.74 7.57
CA TRP A 504 29.98 -4.20 7.43
C TRP A 504 28.99 -3.25 8.12
N ARG A 505 29.32 -2.70 9.28
CA ARG A 505 28.47 -1.66 9.93
C ARG A 505 28.32 -0.43 9.05
N HIS A 506 29.43 0.01 8.45
CA HIS A 506 29.40 1.13 7.51
C HIS A 506 28.53 0.83 6.29
N ASP A 507 28.73 -0.33 5.65
CA ASP A 507 28.01 -0.70 4.44
C ASP A 507 26.51 -0.88 4.70
N VAL A 508 26.11 -1.50 5.81
CA VAL A 508 24.69 -1.61 6.19
C VAL A 508 24.08 -0.23 6.41
N LYS A 509 24.78 0.67 7.11
CA LYS A 509 24.32 2.06 7.31
C LYS A 509 24.29 2.88 6.03
N THR A 510 25.03 2.50 5.01
CA THR A 510 24.99 3.16 3.69
C THR A 510 23.85 2.63 2.84
N LEU A 511 23.59 1.32 2.92
CA LEU A 511 22.69 0.62 2.00
C LEU A 511 21.26 0.49 2.53
N LEU A 512 21.08 0.35 3.85
CA LEU A 512 19.75 0.25 4.46
C LEU A 512 19.36 1.60 5.08
N PHE A 513 18.09 1.99 4.91
CA PHE A 513 17.52 3.15 5.58
C PHE A 513 17.30 2.86 7.07
N THR A 514 17.18 3.90 7.88
CA THR A 514 16.91 3.78 9.32
C THR A 514 15.69 2.90 9.64
N ILE A 515 14.66 2.90 8.81
CA ILE A 515 13.47 2.06 8.99
C ILE A 515 13.70 0.57 8.67
N GLU A 516 14.82 0.24 8.02
CA GLU A 516 15.13 -1.09 7.50
C GLU A 516 16.18 -1.82 8.36
N ARG A 517 16.89 -1.14 9.26
CA ARG A 517 18.05 -1.71 9.97
C ARG A 517 18.01 -1.49 11.48
N PRO A 518 18.55 -2.44 12.26
CA PRO A 518 18.88 -2.19 13.66
C PRO A 518 19.91 -1.07 13.85
N TYR A 519 20.08 -0.65 15.11
CA TYR A 519 21.22 0.15 15.53
C TYR A 519 22.50 -0.68 15.44
N PHE A 520 23.49 -0.13 14.74
CA PHE A 520 24.87 -0.61 14.76
C PHE A 520 25.75 0.57 15.17
N ARG A 521 26.78 0.35 15.99
CA ARG A 521 27.66 1.42 16.47
C ARG A 521 28.52 2.01 15.36
#